data_AF-A0A660VGJ3-F1
#
_entry.id   AF-A0A660VGJ3-F1
#
_cell.length_a   1.000
_cell.length_b   1.000
_cell.length_c   1.000
_cell.angle_alpha   90.00
_cell.angle_beta   90.00
_cell.angle_gamma   90.00
#
_symmetry.space_group_name_H-M   'P 1'
#
loop_
_entity.id
_entity.type
_entity.pdbx_description
1 polymer ?
#
loop_
_entity_poly.entity_id
_entity_poly.type
_entity_poly.pdbx_seq_one_letter_code
_entity_poly.pdbx_strand_id
1 'polypeptide(L)'
;MKRRCSIGRASIWPAMRRMDSVSSVAGWGRATSEVWGSLLPPKRPRKTIGLPRFVGCSAGMPADASTDSSAAVGTAAYTRAVTDSPTPGSGNRRPRSATPRSPATRDLGMRATLLFPTREIVEQYYVPLIYTACRTCYSELEPQDIFERATSGRVAAEKQQELVRRVIESGHGSTIEHIVFTFAISGVTRTLSHQLVRHRAGLAFDQQSQRYVKYKEPSYMVPGTVSDADDELRQRFEEQLAGSLEVYEELLEAGIPGEDARFVMPNATRTNLVMTTNLRALIHMSGLRLCTMAQWEIRRLFQLIRHEIFTVSPFLGSFLAPKCVPLGYCDEDRNRDEHCPIRPHKDNVLGAWAEKKAAAKAAGKDLPAKDLPAKDLPAL
;
A
#
# COMPACT_ATOMS: atom_id res chain seq x y z
N MET A 1 23.20 -58.19 29.61
CA MET A 1 23.20 -59.08 28.42
C MET A 1 22.76 -58.26 27.21
N LYS A 2 23.61 -57.97 26.22
CA LYS A 2 23.82 -58.77 24.98
C LYS A 2 22.52 -59.19 24.27
N ARG A 3 22.15 -58.47 23.20
CA ARG A 3 22.08 -59.00 21.81
C ARG A 3 22.67 -57.96 20.85
N ARG A 4 23.25 -58.44 19.75
CA ARG A 4 24.00 -57.70 18.71
C ARG A 4 23.56 -58.26 17.34
N CYS A 5 24.09 -57.67 16.27
CA CYS A 5 24.08 -58.15 14.87
C CYS A 5 22.83 -57.84 14.02
N SER A 6 22.95 -57.53 12.73
CA SER A 6 24.17 -57.19 11.95
C SER A 6 23.84 -56.54 10.59
N ILE A 7 24.86 -55.88 10.02
CA ILE A 7 24.91 -55.24 8.71
C ILE A 7 24.74 -56.25 7.55
N GLY A 8 24.18 -55.80 6.42
CA GLY A 8 24.30 -56.46 5.12
C GLY A 8 24.16 -55.48 3.94
N ARG A 9 25.28 -55.12 3.30
CA ARG A 9 25.29 -54.55 1.93
C ARG A 9 25.60 -55.69 0.95
N ALA A 10 24.88 -55.74 -0.18
CA ALA A 10 25.41 -56.32 -1.41
C ALA A 10 24.73 -55.66 -2.62
N SER A 11 25.53 -55.32 -3.61
CA SER A 11 25.15 -54.76 -4.91
C SER A 11 25.07 -55.85 -5.98
N ILE A 12 24.50 -55.52 -7.15
CA ILE A 12 24.96 -55.84 -8.53
C ILE A 12 23.79 -56.01 -9.52
N TRP A 13 23.90 -55.34 -10.66
CA TRP A 13 23.08 -55.42 -11.88
C TRP A 13 23.43 -56.69 -12.70
N PRO A 14 22.55 -57.22 -13.58
CA PRO A 14 22.75 -56.88 -14.99
C PRO A 14 21.50 -56.82 -15.91
N ALA A 15 21.58 -55.88 -16.87
CA ALA A 15 21.33 -56.05 -18.31
C ALA A 15 20.07 -56.83 -18.80
N MET A 16 19.10 -56.22 -19.49
CA MET A 16 19.13 -55.58 -20.83
C MET A 16 18.53 -56.47 -21.93
N ARG A 17 17.50 -55.97 -22.62
CA ARG A 17 17.24 -56.29 -24.03
C ARG A 17 16.52 -55.13 -24.71
N ARG A 18 17.07 -54.67 -25.83
CA ARG A 18 16.45 -53.70 -26.75
C ARG A 18 15.50 -54.42 -27.71
N MET A 19 14.63 -53.66 -28.35
CA MET A 19 14.48 -53.77 -29.80
C MET A 19 14.38 -52.37 -30.41
N ASP A 20 15.15 -52.15 -31.48
CA ASP A 20 15.22 -50.92 -32.26
C ASP A 20 13.97 -50.82 -33.19
N SER A 21 13.64 -49.73 -33.90
CA SER A 21 14.49 -49.15 -34.96
C SER A 21 14.01 -47.79 -35.53
N VAL A 22 14.99 -46.89 -35.77
CA VAL A 22 15.30 -46.19 -37.05
C VAL A 22 14.18 -45.33 -37.69
N SER A 23 14.37 -44.02 -37.94
CA SER A 23 15.30 -43.50 -38.97
C SER A 23 15.74 -42.02 -38.79
N SER A 24 16.98 -41.74 -39.23
CA SER A 24 17.62 -40.50 -39.77
C SER A 24 16.77 -39.24 -40.04
N VAL A 25 17.30 -38.00 -40.04
CA VAL A 25 18.55 -37.46 -40.66
C VAL A 25 19.02 -36.24 -39.82
N ALA A 26 20.17 -36.23 -39.12
CA ALA A 26 21.55 -35.95 -39.56
C ALA A 26 21.83 -34.50 -40.08
N GLY A 27 22.75 -33.76 -39.46
CA GLY A 27 23.17 -32.44 -39.98
C GLY A 27 23.92 -31.49 -39.02
N TRP A 28 25.15 -31.86 -38.60
CA TRP A 28 26.35 -31.02 -38.34
C TRP A 28 26.17 -29.57 -37.80
N GLY A 29 26.93 -29.06 -36.83
CA GLY A 29 28.18 -29.55 -36.22
C GLY A 29 29.32 -28.51 -36.29
N ARG A 30 29.63 -27.90 -35.13
CA ARG A 30 30.76 -26.97 -34.79
C ARG A 30 30.58 -25.46 -35.05
N ALA A 31 31.05 -24.71 -34.05
CA ALA A 31 31.97 -23.55 -34.11
C ALA A 31 31.51 -22.26 -33.40
N THR A 32 32.31 -21.89 -32.39
CA THR A 32 32.75 -20.52 -32.03
C THR A 32 31.73 -19.40 -31.73
N SER A 33 31.71 -19.04 -30.44
CA SER A 33 31.73 -17.67 -29.89
C SER A 33 31.64 -16.47 -30.86
N GLU A 34 30.42 -16.05 -31.14
CA GLU A 34 29.91 -14.72 -31.50
C GLU A 34 28.37 -14.92 -31.44
N VAL A 35 27.53 -14.19 -30.70
CA VAL A 35 27.30 -12.74 -30.69
C VAL A 35 26.74 -12.33 -29.30
N TRP A 36 27.49 -11.55 -28.53
CA TRP A 36 26.99 -10.73 -27.41
C TRP A 36 27.78 -9.42 -27.46
N GLY A 37 27.32 -8.45 -28.27
CA GLY A 37 28.17 -7.34 -28.70
C GLY A 37 27.45 -6.13 -29.29
N SER A 38 26.27 -5.76 -28.79
CA SER A 38 25.54 -4.58 -29.27
C SER A 38 24.56 -4.01 -28.24
N LEU A 39 25.07 -3.25 -27.25
CA LEU A 39 24.36 -2.17 -26.54
C LEU A 39 25.30 -1.45 -25.54
N LEU A 40 26.26 -0.69 -26.08
CA LEU A 40 27.03 0.30 -25.33
C LEU A 40 27.06 1.62 -26.13
N PRO A 41 26.89 2.80 -25.50
CA PRO A 41 26.91 4.07 -26.20
C PRO A 41 28.33 4.43 -26.70
N PRO A 42 28.46 5.20 -27.80
CA PRO A 42 29.75 5.49 -28.41
C PRO A 42 30.65 6.36 -27.51
N LYS A 43 31.91 5.93 -27.34
CA LYS A 43 32.94 6.71 -26.64
C LYS A 43 33.30 7.97 -27.44
N ARG A 44 33.15 9.16 -26.83
CA ARG A 44 33.69 10.41 -27.39
C ARG A 44 35.23 10.46 -27.21
N PRO A 45 35.99 11.07 -28.15
CA PRO A 45 37.43 11.22 -28.00
C PRO A 45 37.80 12.22 -26.89
N ARG A 46 38.83 11.89 -26.10
CA ARG A 46 39.39 12.80 -25.08
C ARG A 46 40.15 13.94 -25.77
N LYS A 47 39.73 15.19 -25.56
CA LYS A 47 40.61 16.35 -25.73
C LYS A 47 41.26 16.67 -24.39
N THR A 48 42.59 16.68 -24.36
CA THR A 48 43.39 17.21 -23.26
C THR A 48 43.28 18.73 -23.22
N ILE A 49 42.74 19.28 -22.13
CA ILE A 49 42.82 20.69 -21.79
C ILE A 49 43.58 20.78 -20.47
N GLY A 50 44.69 21.52 -20.44
CA GLY A 50 45.57 21.62 -19.27
C GLY A 50 44.96 22.48 -18.17
N LEU A 51 45.20 22.11 -16.91
CA LEU A 51 44.91 22.98 -15.77
C LEU A 51 45.92 24.13 -15.70
N PRO A 52 45.48 25.39 -15.52
CA PRO A 52 46.33 26.44 -14.99
C PRO A 52 46.64 26.16 -13.51
N ARG A 53 47.92 26.25 -13.13
CA ARG A 53 48.34 26.30 -11.72
C ARG A 53 47.79 27.56 -11.06
N PHE A 54 47.23 27.41 -9.86
CA PHE A 54 47.11 28.55 -8.94
C PHE A 54 48.51 29.07 -8.58
N VAL A 55 48.75 30.35 -8.81
CA VAL A 55 49.89 31.10 -8.26
C VAL A 55 49.29 32.14 -7.32
N GLY A 56 49.64 32.06 -6.04
CA GLY A 56 49.24 33.08 -5.06
C GLY A 56 50.08 34.33 -5.22
N CYS A 57 49.49 35.49 -4.96
CA CYS A 57 50.23 36.72 -4.69
C CYS A 57 49.54 37.50 -3.56
N SER A 58 50.34 38.16 -2.74
CA SER A 58 49.97 38.74 -1.45
C SER A 58 50.19 40.25 -1.41
N ALA A 59 49.42 40.96 -0.57
CA ALA A 59 49.51 42.40 -0.30
C ALA A 59 49.17 43.33 -1.51
N GLY A 60 48.73 44.58 -1.31
CA GLY A 60 48.44 45.32 -0.09
C GLY A 60 47.54 46.54 -0.40
N MET A 61 47.19 47.33 0.61
CA MET A 61 46.29 48.50 0.50
C MET A 61 46.79 49.59 -0.47
N PRO A 62 45.90 50.47 -0.93
CA PRO A 62 45.85 51.80 -0.32
C PRO A 62 44.46 52.18 0.22
N ALA A 63 44.43 53.24 1.03
CA ALA A 63 43.26 53.74 1.72
C ALA A 63 42.68 55.01 1.08
N ASP A 64 41.50 55.39 1.56
CA ASP A 64 40.89 56.74 1.57
C ASP A 64 40.52 57.43 0.24
N ALA A 65 39.23 57.34 -0.08
CA ALA A 65 38.42 58.52 -0.44
C ALA A 65 36.95 58.30 -0.06
N SER A 66 36.41 59.20 0.75
CA SER A 66 35.03 59.21 1.28
C SER A 66 33.93 59.41 0.24
N THR A 67 32.78 58.74 0.39
CA THR A 67 31.47 59.40 0.63
C THR A 67 30.36 58.40 0.97
N ASP A 68 29.68 58.66 2.10
CA ASP A 68 28.32 58.31 2.51
C ASP A 68 27.51 57.21 1.78
N SER A 69 27.23 56.11 2.49
CA SER A 69 25.85 55.78 2.92
C SER A 69 25.80 54.53 3.79
N SER A 70 25.71 54.71 5.11
CA SER A 70 25.54 53.61 6.08
C SER A 70 24.05 53.32 6.32
N ALA A 71 23.56 52.13 5.97
CA ALA A 71 22.31 51.60 6.52
C ALA A 71 22.24 50.05 6.49
N ALA A 72 22.49 49.46 7.67
CA ALA A 72 22.02 48.17 8.18
C ALA A 72 21.56 47.04 7.22
N VAL A 73 22.26 45.90 7.30
CA VAL A 73 21.73 44.59 6.89
C VAL A 73 20.56 44.20 7.81
N GLY A 74 19.33 44.37 7.34
CA GLY A 74 18.12 44.01 8.09
C GLY A 74 17.69 42.56 7.83
N THR A 75 17.75 41.72 8.87
CA THR A 75 17.05 40.41 8.86
C THR A 75 15.54 40.64 8.83
N ALA A 76 14.89 40.30 7.71
CA ALA A 76 13.44 40.40 7.56
C ALA A 76 12.70 39.33 8.39
N ALA A 77 12.49 39.60 9.68
CA ALA A 77 11.60 38.82 10.53
C ALA A 77 10.14 39.04 10.08
N TYR A 78 9.46 37.97 9.67
CA TYR A 78 8.06 38.03 9.24
C TYR A 78 7.10 38.07 10.45
N THR A 79 7.17 39.13 11.24
CA THR A 79 6.22 39.41 12.32
C THR A 79 5.06 40.24 11.79
N ARG A 80 4.01 39.56 11.30
CA ARG A 80 2.73 40.21 11.00
C ARG A 80 2.03 40.57 12.31
N ALA A 81 1.75 41.85 12.52
CA ALA A 81 0.98 42.29 13.68
C ALA A 81 -0.40 41.64 13.68
N VAL A 82 -0.81 41.09 14.84
CA VAL A 82 -2.16 40.59 15.07
C VAL A 82 -3.05 41.80 15.33
N THR A 83 -3.72 42.29 14.30
CA THR A 83 -4.85 43.22 14.45
C THR A 83 -6.05 42.45 14.97
N ASP A 84 -6.75 42.99 15.97
CA ASP A 84 -7.93 42.36 16.55
C ASP A 84 -8.92 41.90 15.48
N SER A 85 -9.33 40.64 15.60
CA SER A 85 -10.26 40.03 14.65
C SER A 85 -11.69 40.44 15.00
N PRO A 86 -12.52 40.89 14.04
CA PRO A 86 -13.93 41.13 14.28
C PRO A 86 -14.58 39.84 14.80
N THR A 87 -15.31 39.94 15.91
CA THR A 87 -16.03 38.81 16.50
C THR A 87 -16.92 38.17 15.43
N PRO A 88 -16.79 36.86 15.13
CA PRO A 88 -17.64 36.24 14.11
C PRO A 88 -19.10 36.30 14.57
N GLY A 89 -19.92 37.02 13.81
CA GLY A 89 -21.37 37.06 14.03
C GLY A 89 -21.95 35.64 14.06
N SER A 90 -23.04 35.45 14.78
CA SER A 90 -23.68 34.15 15.05
C SER A 90 -24.40 33.57 13.82
N GLY A 91 -23.68 33.41 12.71
CA GLY A 91 -24.11 32.68 11.53
C GLY A 91 -24.36 31.22 11.91
N ASN A 92 -25.56 30.74 11.58
CA ASN A 92 -26.10 29.44 11.97
C ASN A 92 -25.15 28.30 11.57
N ARG A 93 -24.29 27.89 12.51
CA ARG A 93 -23.23 26.91 12.26
C ARG A 93 -23.91 25.56 12.09
N ARG A 94 -24.05 25.08 10.84
CA ARG A 94 -24.56 23.73 10.53
C ARG A 94 -23.96 22.76 11.55
N PRO A 95 -24.78 21.98 12.28
CA PRO A 95 -24.27 21.07 13.29
C PRO A 95 -23.19 20.19 12.65
N ARG A 96 -22.09 19.91 13.38
CA ARG A 96 -21.03 19.00 12.92
C ARG A 96 -21.69 17.65 12.66
N SER A 97 -22.06 17.40 11.41
CA SER A 97 -22.91 16.27 11.07
C SER A 97 -22.13 14.98 11.22
N ALA A 98 -22.74 14.03 11.91
CA ALA A 98 -22.22 12.68 12.08
C ALA A 98 -21.76 12.11 10.73
N THR A 99 -20.55 11.53 10.71
CA THR A 99 -19.91 10.81 9.59
C THR A 99 -20.27 11.37 8.19
N PRO A 100 -19.39 12.17 7.53
CA PRO A 100 -19.69 12.81 6.26
C PRO A 100 -20.43 11.89 5.29
N ARG A 101 -21.63 12.29 4.83
CA ARG A 101 -22.47 11.51 3.91
C ARG A 101 -21.58 11.02 2.77
N SER A 102 -21.30 9.72 2.77
CA SER A 102 -20.14 9.22 2.05
C SER A 102 -20.34 9.38 0.54
N PRO A 103 -19.44 10.08 -0.18
CA PRO A 103 -19.47 10.10 -1.64
C PRO A 103 -19.33 8.71 -2.29
N ALA A 104 -19.00 7.67 -1.50
CA ALA A 104 -18.83 6.28 -1.93
C ALA A 104 -20.06 5.64 -2.61
N THR A 105 -21.26 6.22 -2.50
CA THR A 105 -22.47 5.74 -3.20
C THR A 105 -22.58 6.28 -4.64
N ARG A 106 -21.79 7.29 -5.02
CA ARG A 106 -21.75 7.81 -6.39
C ARG A 106 -20.82 6.97 -7.25
N ASP A 107 -21.14 6.85 -8.54
CA ASP A 107 -20.14 6.40 -9.50
C ASP A 107 -19.12 7.54 -9.69
N LEU A 108 -17.91 7.31 -9.22
CA LEU A 108 -16.78 8.23 -9.32
C LEU A 108 -15.94 7.94 -10.58
N GLY A 109 -16.30 6.92 -11.36
CA GLY A 109 -15.51 6.40 -12.48
C GLY A 109 -14.19 5.75 -12.05
N MET A 110 -14.02 5.44 -10.76
CA MET A 110 -12.86 4.70 -10.27
C MET A 110 -13.09 3.19 -10.35
N ARG A 111 -12.05 2.43 -10.67
CA ARG A 111 -12.08 0.97 -10.73
C ARG A 111 -10.86 0.39 -10.04
N ALA A 112 -11.05 -0.77 -9.41
CA ALA A 112 -9.97 -1.66 -9.01
C ALA A 112 -10.30 -3.03 -9.59
N THR A 113 -9.35 -3.63 -10.31
CA THR A 113 -9.52 -4.92 -10.98
C THR A 113 -8.33 -5.80 -10.61
N LEU A 114 -8.60 -7.00 -10.09
CA LEU A 114 -7.57 -7.99 -9.80
C LEU A 114 -7.00 -8.54 -11.12
N LEU A 115 -5.72 -8.26 -11.39
CA LEU A 115 -5.00 -8.79 -12.55
C LEU A 115 -4.39 -10.16 -12.27
N PHE A 116 -3.91 -10.36 -11.06
CA PHE A 116 -3.33 -11.60 -10.59
C PHE A 116 -3.54 -11.71 -9.08
N PRO A 117 -3.83 -12.90 -8.54
CA PRO A 117 -4.08 -14.18 -9.20
C PRO A 117 -5.47 -14.27 -9.86
N THR A 118 -5.70 -15.33 -10.64
CA THR A 118 -7.06 -15.76 -11.01
C THR A 118 -7.71 -16.53 -9.86
N ARG A 119 -9.03 -16.76 -9.93
CA ARG A 119 -9.78 -17.48 -8.89
C ARG A 119 -9.23 -18.89 -8.65
N GLU A 120 -8.91 -19.61 -9.72
CA GLU A 120 -8.43 -20.99 -9.71
C GLU A 120 -7.08 -21.09 -8.97
N ILE A 121 -6.19 -20.11 -9.19
CA ILE A 121 -4.91 -20.03 -8.49
C ILE A 121 -5.11 -19.80 -6.99
N VAL A 122 -6.08 -18.98 -6.58
CA VAL A 122 -6.39 -18.74 -5.16
C VAL A 122 -6.94 -19.99 -4.50
N GLU A 123 -7.96 -20.60 -5.12
CA GLU A 123 -8.63 -21.80 -4.60
C GLU A 123 -7.66 -22.98 -4.50
N GLN A 124 -6.78 -23.18 -5.50
CA GLN A 124 -5.85 -24.29 -5.54
C GLN A 124 -4.60 -24.11 -4.66
N TYR A 125 -4.03 -22.89 -4.58
CA TYR A 125 -2.68 -22.71 -4.02
C TYR A 125 -2.60 -21.81 -2.79
N TYR A 126 -3.49 -20.83 -2.59
CA TYR A 126 -3.21 -19.78 -1.59
C TYR A 126 -3.36 -20.28 -0.15
N VAL A 127 -4.43 -21.02 0.15
CA VAL A 127 -4.58 -21.63 1.49
C VAL A 127 -3.50 -22.70 1.72
N PRO A 128 -3.18 -23.60 0.77
CA PRO A 128 -2.04 -24.53 0.89
C PRO A 128 -0.67 -23.87 1.09
N LEU A 129 -0.38 -22.74 0.44
CA LEU A 129 0.88 -22.00 0.62
C LEU A 129 0.99 -21.43 2.05
N ILE A 130 -0.05 -20.76 2.56
CA ILE A 130 -0.04 -20.26 3.94
C ILE A 130 0.06 -21.44 4.92
N TYR A 131 -0.73 -22.50 4.71
CA TYR A 131 -0.70 -23.70 5.55
C TYR A 131 0.69 -24.33 5.59
N THR A 132 1.38 -24.41 4.45
CA THR A 132 2.76 -24.89 4.37
C THR A 132 3.69 -24.01 5.18
N ALA A 133 3.66 -22.68 5.00
CA ALA A 133 4.46 -21.75 5.79
C ALA A 133 4.19 -21.86 7.31
N CYS A 134 2.93 -22.02 7.71
CA CYS A 134 2.54 -22.27 9.11
C CYS A 134 3.11 -23.59 9.66
N ARG A 135 3.15 -24.65 8.85
CA ARG A 135 3.56 -25.99 9.29
C ARG A 135 5.06 -26.22 9.23
N THR A 136 5.79 -25.61 8.30
CA THR A 136 7.25 -25.78 8.15
C THR A 136 8.02 -25.51 9.45
N CYS A 137 7.59 -24.53 10.25
CA CYS A 137 8.22 -24.21 11.54
C CYS A 137 7.97 -25.24 12.66
N TYR A 138 7.02 -26.16 12.47
CA TYR A 138 6.48 -27.07 13.51
C TYR A 138 6.16 -28.47 12.96
N SER A 139 6.94 -28.96 11.99
CA SER A 139 6.71 -30.23 11.31
C SER A 139 8.03 -30.93 10.99
N GLU A 140 8.06 -32.26 11.13
CA GLU A 140 9.20 -33.10 10.75
C GLU A 140 9.26 -33.37 9.23
N LEU A 141 8.22 -32.95 8.49
CA LEU A 141 8.11 -33.08 7.04
C LEU A 141 8.80 -31.92 6.33
N GLU A 142 9.40 -32.18 5.17
CA GLU A 142 9.97 -31.12 4.34
C GLU A 142 8.87 -30.24 3.72
N PRO A 143 9.14 -28.95 3.40
CA PRO A 143 8.12 -28.02 2.88
C PRO A 143 7.39 -28.53 1.63
N GLN A 144 8.11 -29.21 0.73
CA GLN A 144 7.55 -29.85 -0.47
C GLN A 144 6.50 -30.93 -0.14
N ASP A 145 6.75 -31.77 0.87
CA ASP A 145 5.81 -32.84 1.28
C ASP A 145 4.56 -32.25 1.94
N ILE A 146 4.74 -31.17 2.71
CA ILE A 146 3.62 -30.45 3.33
C ILE A 146 2.75 -29.82 2.23
N PHE A 147 3.38 -29.18 1.24
CA PHE A 147 2.69 -28.54 0.13
C PHE A 147 1.99 -29.54 -0.78
N GLU A 148 2.62 -30.68 -1.11
CA GLU A 148 1.99 -31.79 -1.84
C GLU A 148 0.74 -32.27 -1.09
N ARG A 149 0.86 -32.56 0.22
CA ARG A 149 -0.29 -33.01 1.05
C ARG A 149 -1.41 -31.97 1.14
N ALA A 150 -1.08 -30.69 1.16
CA ALA A 150 -2.05 -29.60 1.24
C ALA A 150 -2.77 -29.34 -0.09
N THR A 151 -2.07 -29.45 -1.22
CA THR A 151 -2.65 -29.26 -2.56
C THR A 151 -3.34 -30.51 -3.09
N SER A 152 -2.89 -31.71 -2.72
CA SER A 152 -3.48 -32.99 -3.17
C SER A 152 -4.72 -33.42 -2.36
N GLY A 153 -5.27 -32.56 -1.51
CA GLY A 153 -6.43 -32.86 -0.65
C GLY A 153 -6.19 -33.85 0.49
N ARG A 154 -4.96 -34.31 0.75
CA ARG A 154 -4.64 -35.17 1.91
C ARG A 154 -4.87 -34.44 3.24
N VAL A 155 -4.89 -33.10 3.23
CA VAL A 155 -5.36 -32.26 4.33
C VAL A 155 -6.61 -31.50 3.86
N ALA A 156 -7.77 -31.77 4.49
CA ALA A 156 -9.02 -31.08 4.18
C ALA A 156 -8.90 -29.55 4.31
N ALA A 157 -9.52 -28.81 3.39
CA ALA A 157 -9.36 -27.35 3.27
C ALA A 157 -9.78 -26.61 4.53
N GLU A 158 -10.81 -27.09 5.24
CA GLU A 158 -11.32 -26.53 6.48
C GLU A 158 -10.27 -26.59 7.59
N LYS A 159 -9.54 -27.71 7.70
CA LYS A 159 -8.43 -27.87 8.65
C LYS A 159 -7.25 -26.96 8.31
N GLN A 160 -7.01 -26.72 7.02
CA GLN A 160 -6.00 -25.75 6.60
C GLN A 160 -6.42 -24.33 7.01
N GLN A 161 -7.66 -23.93 6.70
CA GLN A 161 -8.21 -22.62 7.06
C GLN A 161 -8.28 -22.40 8.58
N GLU A 162 -8.60 -23.43 9.37
CA GLU A 162 -8.62 -23.37 10.83
C GLU A 162 -7.23 -23.13 11.43
N LEU A 163 -6.19 -23.78 10.89
CA LEU A 163 -4.81 -23.49 11.28
C LEU A 163 -4.40 -22.08 10.84
N VAL A 164 -4.64 -21.72 9.58
CA VAL A 164 -4.30 -20.40 9.03
C VAL A 164 -4.95 -19.29 9.85
N ARG A 165 -6.23 -19.44 10.21
CA ARG A 165 -6.93 -18.56 11.14
C ARG A 165 -6.15 -18.45 12.45
N ARG A 166 -6.02 -19.52 13.24
CA ARG A 166 -5.32 -19.48 14.55
C ARG A 166 -3.89 -18.92 14.50
N VAL A 167 -3.17 -19.10 13.39
CA VAL A 167 -1.81 -18.54 13.20
C VAL A 167 -1.86 -17.03 12.93
N ILE A 168 -2.77 -16.56 12.07
CA ILE A 168 -3.02 -15.11 11.90
C ILE A 168 -3.46 -14.50 13.23
N GLU A 169 -4.43 -15.11 13.91
CA GLU A 169 -4.98 -14.66 15.19
C GLU A 169 -3.97 -14.66 16.36
N SER A 170 -2.81 -15.29 16.21
CA SER A 170 -1.72 -15.26 17.21
C SER A 170 -0.61 -14.26 16.87
N GLY A 171 -0.84 -13.34 15.93
CA GLY A 171 0.13 -12.33 15.52
C GLY A 171 1.24 -12.82 14.59
N HIS A 172 1.22 -14.09 14.16
CA HIS A 172 2.24 -14.69 13.30
C HIS A 172 2.08 -14.31 11.81
N GLY A 173 1.99 -13.01 11.53
CA GLY A 173 1.69 -12.47 10.21
C GLY A 173 2.73 -12.72 9.11
N SER A 174 3.89 -13.33 9.40
CA SER A 174 4.89 -13.65 8.36
C SER A 174 4.41 -14.74 7.39
N THR A 175 3.60 -15.70 7.84
CA THR A 175 3.13 -16.83 7.01
C THR A 175 2.23 -16.39 5.85
N ILE A 176 1.57 -15.23 5.98
CA ILE A 176 0.73 -14.63 4.95
C ILE A 176 1.47 -13.63 4.04
N GLU A 177 2.77 -13.37 4.27
CA GLU A 177 3.56 -12.50 3.37
C GLU A 177 3.87 -13.16 2.02
N HIS A 178 3.77 -14.49 1.93
CA HIS A 178 3.97 -15.26 0.70
C HIS A 178 2.83 -15.12 -0.32
N ILE A 179 1.69 -14.55 0.08
CA ILE A 179 0.49 -14.42 -0.74
C ILE A 179 0.42 -13.03 -1.35
N VAL A 180 0.37 -12.92 -2.67
CA VAL A 180 0.56 -11.65 -3.42
C VAL A 180 -0.58 -11.39 -4.39
N PHE A 181 -1.15 -10.19 -4.34
CA PHE A 181 -2.21 -9.72 -5.24
C PHE A 181 -1.72 -8.52 -6.05
N THR A 182 -2.06 -8.47 -7.33
CA THR A 182 -1.76 -7.37 -8.25
C THR A 182 -3.05 -6.80 -8.81
N PHE A 183 -3.25 -5.49 -8.67
CA PHE A 183 -4.44 -4.77 -9.10
C PHE A 183 -4.12 -3.72 -10.16
N ALA A 184 -4.96 -3.62 -11.19
CA ALA A 184 -5.11 -2.41 -11.98
C ALA A 184 -6.05 -1.46 -11.24
N ILE A 185 -5.61 -0.23 -10.98
CA ILE A 185 -6.40 0.81 -10.34
C ILE A 185 -6.48 1.99 -11.30
N SER A 186 -7.69 2.42 -11.63
CA SER A 186 -7.93 3.51 -12.58
C SER A 186 -8.96 4.51 -12.07
N GLY A 187 -8.89 5.74 -12.60
CA GLY A 187 -9.84 6.81 -12.30
C GLY A 187 -9.77 7.37 -10.87
N VAL A 188 -8.67 7.13 -10.14
CA VAL A 188 -8.41 7.70 -8.80
C VAL A 188 -7.66 9.03 -8.90
N THR A 189 -7.69 9.87 -7.87
CA THR A 189 -6.98 11.16 -7.87
C THR A 189 -5.50 11.05 -7.49
N ARG A 190 -4.72 12.08 -7.82
CA ARG A 190 -3.37 12.27 -7.27
C ARG A 190 -3.40 12.37 -5.73
N THR A 191 -4.43 12.99 -5.14
CA THR A 191 -4.65 13.06 -3.68
C THR A 191 -4.74 11.68 -3.04
N LEU A 192 -5.51 10.75 -3.63
CA LEU A 192 -5.57 9.37 -3.17
C LEU A 192 -4.23 8.67 -3.36
N SER A 193 -3.63 8.76 -4.56
CA SER A 193 -2.37 8.05 -4.83
C SER A 193 -1.26 8.45 -3.84
N HIS A 194 -1.20 9.72 -3.44
CA HIS A 194 -0.21 10.23 -2.50
C HIS A 194 -0.43 9.72 -1.06
N GLN A 195 -1.64 9.29 -0.69
CA GLN A 195 -1.91 8.57 0.56
C GLN A 195 -1.63 7.07 0.48
N LEU A 196 -1.81 6.49 -0.70
CA LEU A 196 -1.64 5.07 -0.96
C LEU A 196 -0.16 4.67 -0.92
N VAL A 197 0.71 5.42 -1.62
CA VAL A 197 2.17 5.18 -1.66
C VAL A 197 2.91 5.43 -0.34
N ARG A 198 2.20 5.84 0.73
CA ARG A 198 2.77 5.92 2.08
C ARG A 198 2.93 4.55 2.74
N HIS A 199 2.21 3.55 2.24
CA HIS A 199 2.38 2.16 2.61
C HIS A 199 3.57 1.59 1.82
N ARG A 200 4.54 0.97 2.51
CA ARG A 200 5.86 0.63 1.95
C ARG A 200 6.24 -0.84 2.01
N ALA A 201 5.87 -1.54 3.09
CA ALA A 201 6.26 -2.92 3.29
C ALA A 201 5.35 -3.86 2.48
N GLY A 202 5.95 -4.82 1.76
CA GLY A 202 5.20 -5.82 0.99
C GLY A 202 4.43 -5.26 -0.21
N LEU A 203 4.88 -4.13 -0.77
CA LEU A 203 4.16 -3.35 -1.80
C LEU A 203 5.06 -2.95 -2.96
N ALA A 204 4.49 -2.88 -4.17
CA ALA A 204 5.08 -2.24 -5.34
C ALA A 204 4.01 -1.42 -6.08
N PHE A 205 4.44 -0.32 -6.71
CA PHE A 205 3.55 0.63 -7.40
C PHE A 205 4.19 1.10 -8.71
N ASP A 206 3.43 1.01 -9.80
CA ASP A 206 3.75 1.66 -11.07
C ASP A 206 2.62 2.63 -11.43
N GLN A 207 2.92 3.92 -11.47
CA GLN A 207 1.92 4.98 -11.65
C GLN A 207 2.12 5.72 -12.98
N GLN A 208 1.01 6.06 -13.63
CA GLN A 208 0.97 6.89 -14.83
C GLN A 208 1.75 8.20 -14.61
N SER A 209 2.83 8.39 -15.37
CA SER A 209 3.74 9.52 -15.21
C SER A 209 3.25 10.78 -15.91
N GLN A 210 2.99 11.83 -15.12
CA GLN A 210 2.71 13.19 -15.61
C GLN A 210 3.91 13.84 -16.33
N ARG A 211 5.09 13.19 -16.40
CA ARG A 211 6.26 13.68 -17.19
C ARG A 211 6.18 13.23 -18.65
N TYR A 212 5.49 12.13 -18.93
CA TYR A 212 5.48 11.47 -20.24
C TYR A 212 4.09 11.41 -20.87
N VAL A 213 3.04 11.30 -20.06
CA VAL A 213 1.66 11.32 -20.55
C VAL A 213 1.16 12.76 -20.60
N LYS A 214 0.85 13.23 -21.82
CA LYS A 214 0.10 14.47 -22.02
C LYS A 214 -1.38 14.21 -21.75
N TYR A 215 -1.98 15.01 -20.87
CA TYR A 215 -3.42 15.04 -20.65
C TYR A 215 -4.03 15.92 -21.75
N LYS A 216 -4.92 15.37 -22.57
CA LYS A 216 -5.64 16.08 -23.64
C LYS A 216 -7.12 16.32 -23.33
N GLU A 217 -7.58 15.81 -22.19
CA GLU A 217 -8.96 15.91 -21.73
C GLU A 217 -8.93 16.18 -20.22
N PRO A 218 -9.91 16.96 -19.69
CA PRO A 218 -10.01 17.30 -18.28
C PRO A 218 -10.34 16.08 -17.40
N SER A 219 -9.31 15.29 -17.12
CA SER A 219 -9.40 14.09 -16.29
C SER A 219 -9.33 14.46 -14.81
N TYR A 220 -10.43 14.98 -14.26
CA TYR A 220 -10.54 15.42 -12.86
C TYR A 220 -11.63 14.66 -12.09
N MET A 221 -11.56 14.66 -10.76
CA MET A 221 -12.62 14.16 -9.88
C MET A 221 -13.18 15.29 -9.01
N VAL A 222 -14.48 15.56 -9.13
CA VAL A 222 -15.19 16.50 -8.26
C VAL A 222 -15.61 15.77 -6.97
N PRO A 223 -15.25 16.25 -5.77
CA PRO A 223 -15.71 15.67 -4.52
C PRO A 223 -17.23 15.80 -4.37
N GLY A 224 -17.92 14.77 -3.85
CA GLY A 224 -19.38 14.81 -3.70
C GLY A 224 -19.91 16.00 -2.88
N THR A 225 -19.14 16.50 -1.91
CA THR A 225 -19.48 17.70 -1.13
C THR A 225 -19.39 19.02 -1.92
N VAL A 226 -18.67 19.04 -3.05
CA VAL A 226 -18.62 20.16 -4.00
C VAL A 226 -19.74 20.01 -5.02
N SER A 227 -20.00 18.78 -5.49
CA SER A 227 -21.16 18.50 -6.35
C SER A 227 -22.52 18.77 -5.68
N ASP A 228 -22.57 18.73 -4.34
CA ASP A 228 -23.76 19.02 -3.51
C ASP A 228 -23.77 20.44 -2.92
N ALA A 229 -22.82 21.29 -3.34
CA ALA A 229 -22.79 22.69 -2.96
C ALA A 229 -23.71 23.52 -3.88
N ASP A 230 -23.91 24.79 -3.53
CA ASP A 230 -24.62 25.76 -4.36
C ASP A 230 -24.00 25.85 -5.76
N ASP A 231 -24.83 25.96 -6.81
CA ASP A 231 -24.39 25.81 -8.20
C ASP A 231 -23.28 26.79 -8.61
N GLU A 232 -23.29 28.03 -8.11
CA GLU A 232 -22.22 29.02 -8.33
C GLU A 232 -20.87 28.52 -7.81
N LEU A 233 -20.84 27.91 -6.62
CA LEU A 233 -19.59 27.41 -6.01
C LEU A 233 -19.09 26.16 -6.73
N ARG A 234 -20.02 25.29 -7.17
CA ARG A 234 -19.72 24.11 -7.98
C ARG A 234 -19.15 24.52 -9.34
N GLN A 235 -19.81 25.45 -10.03
CA GLN A 235 -19.35 26.00 -11.32
C GLN A 235 -17.96 26.63 -11.19
N ARG A 236 -17.74 27.51 -10.19
CA ARG A 236 -16.41 28.12 -9.96
C ARG A 236 -15.30 27.10 -9.69
N PHE A 237 -15.63 25.95 -9.09
CA PHE A 237 -14.68 24.86 -8.92
C PHE A 237 -14.38 24.15 -10.24
N GLU A 238 -15.41 23.88 -11.05
CA GLU A 238 -15.28 23.27 -12.38
C GLU A 238 -14.50 24.18 -13.36
N GLU A 239 -14.76 25.49 -13.36
CA GLU A 239 -14.04 26.51 -14.10
C GLU A 239 -12.55 26.58 -13.71
N GLN A 240 -12.23 26.54 -12.41
CA GLN A 240 -10.84 26.52 -11.95
C GLN A 240 -10.09 25.25 -12.42
N LEU A 241 -10.77 24.10 -12.52
CA LEU A 241 -10.18 22.88 -13.07
C LEU A 241 -9.92 23.00 -14.58
N ALA A 242 -10.87 23.59 -15.33
CA ALA A 242 -10.73 23.85 -16.76
C ALA A 242 -9.57 24.84 -17.06
N GLY A 243 -9.55 26.01 -16.40
CA GLY A 243 -8.48 27.00 -16.56
C GLY A 243 -7.10 26.49 -16.14
N SER A 244 -7.03 25.51 -15.23
CA SER A 244 -5.76 24.85 -14.90
C SER A 244 -5.26 23.93 -16.03
N LEU A 245 -6.15 23.39 -16.87
CA LEU A 245 -5.78 22.64 -18.07
C LEU A 245 -5.38 23.58 -19.21
N GLU A 246 -6.12 24.68 -19.40
CA GLU A 246 -5.82 25.71 -20.41
C GLU A 246 -4.41 26.26 -20.21
N VAL A 247 -4.06 26.69 -18.99
CA VAL A 247 -2.69 27.16 -18.66
C VAL A 247 -1.65 26.05 -18.83
N TYR A 248 -1.99 24.78 -18.58
CA TYR A 248 -1.08 23.65 -18.85
C TYR A 248 -0.80 23.49 -20.35
N GLU A 249 -1.82 23.65 -21.20
CA GLU A 249 -1.70 23.58 -22.65
C GLU A 249 -0.91 24.78 -23.21
N GLU A 250 -1.21 26.01 -22.77
CA GLU A 250 -0.43 27.22 -23.10
C GLU A 250 1.06 27.07 -22.78
N LEU A 251 1.41 26.52 -21.60
CA LEU A 251 2.80 26.27 -21.21
C LEU A 251 3.47 25.24 -22.14
N LEU A 252 2.76 24.19 -22.55
CA LEU A 252 3.29 23.22 -23.51
C LEU A 252 3.49 23.81 -24.91
N GLU A 253 2.59 24.69 -25.36
CA GLU A 253 2.68 25.39 -26.65
C GLU A 253 3.83 26.42 -26.66
N ALA A 254 4.07 27.09 -25.52
CA ALA A 254 5.24 27.93 -25.29
C ALA A 254 6.57 27.14 -25.18
N GLY A 255 6.53 25.80 -25.30
CA GLY A 255 7.72 24.93 -25.31
C GLY A 255 8.24 24.55 -23.92
N ILE A 256 7.50 24.82 -22.84
CA ILE A 256 7.89 24.41 -21.49
C ILE A 256 7.80 22.88 -21.37
N PRO A 257 8.81 22.19 -20.79
CA PRO A 257 8.75 20.75 -20.58
C PRO A 257 7.53 20.34 -19.75
N GLY A 258 6.87 19.25 -20.14
CA GLY A 258 5.68 18.75 -19.43
C GLY A 258 5.93 18.38 -17.96
N GLU A 259 7.18 18.15 -17.57
CA GLU A 259 7.56 17.93 -16.18
C GLU A 259 7.57 19.18 -15.30
N ASP A 260 7.61 20.37 -15.91
CA ASP A 260 7.49 21.68 -15.25
C ASP A 260 6.08 22.23 -15.43
N ALA A 261 5.52 22.17 -16.66
CA ALA A 261 4.17 22.66 -16.95
C ALA A 261 3.10 22.04 -16.03
N ARG A 262 3.23 20.74 -15.69
CA ARG A 262 2.31 20.03 -14.78
C ARG A 262 2.20 20.62 -13.37
N PHE A 263 3.03 21.58 -12.95
CA PHE A 263 2.96 22.19 -11.61
C PHE A 263 1.66 22.98 -11.40
N VAL A 264 0.97 23.40 -12.47
CA VAL A 264 -0.37 23.98 -12.41
C VAL A 264 -1.48 22.94 -12.13
N MET A 265 -1.21 21.64 -12.35
CA MET A 265 -2.24 20.60 -12.31
C MET A 265 -2.76 20.38 -10.88
N PRO A 266 -4.09 20.44 -10.67
CA PRO A 266 -4.68 20.35 -9.34
C PRO A 266 -4.59 18.93 -8.75
N ASN A 267 -4.63 18.85 -7.43
CA ASN A 267 -4.69 17.60 -6.64
C ASN A 267 -5.89 16.66 -7.02
N ALA A 268 -6.91 17.21 -7.68
CA ALA A 268 -8.07 16.50 -8.21
C ALA A 268 -7.80 15.76 -9.54
N THR A 269 -6.63 15.95 -10.16
CA THR A 269 -6.22 15.26 -11.40
C THR A 269 -6.28 13.75 -11.21
N ARG A 270 -6.89 13.04 -12.16
CA ARG A 270 -6.96 11.58 -12.19
C ARG A 270 -5.64 10.96 -12.61
N THR A 271 -5.44 9.73 -12.15
CA THR A 271 -4.24 8.94 -12.39
C THR A 271 -4.60 7.46 -12.33
N ASN A 272 -3.86 6.65 -13.07
CA ASN A 272 -3.97 5.21 -13.07
C ASN A 272 -2.66 4.61 -12.52
N LEU A 273 -2.75 3.47 -11.85
CA LEU A 273 -1.60 2.75 -11.33
C LEU A 273 -1.82 1.24 -11.29
N VAL A 274 -0.73 0.49 -11.36
CA VAL A 274 -0.68 -0.90 -10.92
C VAL A 274 -0.21 -0.91 -9.46
N MET A 275 -0.85 -1.73 -8.63
CA MET A 275 -0.43 -1.98 -7.25
C MET A 275 -0.29 -3.47 -7.02
N THR A 276 0.90 -3.91 -6.63
CA THR A 276 1.14 -5.27 -6.11
C THR A 276 1.30 -5.20 -4.59
N THR A 277 0.63 -6.09 -3.85
CA THR A 277 0.66 -6.14 -2.39
C THR A 277 0.64 -7.58 -1.89
N ASN A 278 1.36 -7.88 -0.81
CA ASN A 278 1.14 -9.12 -0.08
C ASN A 278 -0.07 -9.06 0.85
N LEU A 279 -0.57 -10.20 1.32
CA LEU A 279 -1.77 -10.29 2.15
C LEU A 279 -1.59 -9.60 3.51
N ARG A 280 -0.40 -9.69 4.14
CA ARG A 280 -0.10 -8.99 5.41
C ARG A 280 -0.25 -7.47 5.25
N ALA A 281 0.37 -6.92 4.22
CA ALA A 281 0.26 -5.50 3.88
C ALA A 281 -1.18 -5.13 3.54
N LEU A 282 -1.90 -5.96 2.78
CA LEU A 282 -3.29 -5.70 2.39
C LEU A 282 -4.26 -5.69 3.60
N ILE A 283 -4.08 -6.59 4.58
CA ILE A 283 -4.82 -6.56 5.85
C ILE A 283 -4.50 -5.29 6.63
N HIS A 284 -3.22 -4.95 6.80
CA HIS A 284 -2.81 -3.72 7.50
C HIS A 284 -3.39 -2.45 6.87
N MET A 285 -3.28 -2.33 5.54
CA MET A 285 -3.84 -1.20 4.80
C MET A 285 -5.38 -1.17 4.91
N SER A 286 -6.05 -2.32 4.82
CA SER A 286 -7.51 -2.42 5.00
C SER A 286 -7.93 -1.96 6.40
N GLY A 287 -7.17 -2.35 7.43
CA GLY A 287 -7.35 -1.92 8.81
C GLY A 287 -7.40 -0.40 8.97
N LEU A 288 -6.53 0.30 8.24
CA LEU A 288 -6.41 1.76 8.27
C LEU A 288 -7.34 2.49 7.28
N ARG A 289 -7.60 1.91 6.11
CA ARG A 289 -8.28 2.60 4.99
C ARG A 289 -9.77 2.28 4.85
N LEU A 290 -10.25 1.16 5.40
CA LEU A 290 -11.69 0.90 5.52
C LEU A 290 -12.34 1.66 6.70
N CYS A 291 -11.54 2.22 7.61
CA CYS A 291 -12.01 3.04 8.72
C CYS A 291 -12.83 4.24 8.23
N THR A 292 -13.96 4.54 8.88
CA THR A 292 -14.83 5.68 8.55
C THR A 292 -14.11 7.03 8.60
N MET A 293 -13.05 7.13 9.42
CA MET A 293 -12.19 8.30 9.59
C MET A 293 -11.16 8.50 8.46
N ALA A 294 -11.00 7.52 7.57
CA ALA A 294 -10.21 7.67 6.36
C ALA A 294 -10.96 8.49 5.30
N GLN A 295 -10.21 9.23 4.47
CA GLN A 295 -10.78 9.95 3.33
C GLN A 295 -11.66 9.02 2.51
N TRP A 296 -12.85 9.51 2.15
CA TRP A 296 -13.87 8.76 1.41
C TRP A 296 -13.34 8.09 0.14
N GLU A 297 -12.42 8.72 -0.58
CA GLU A 297 -11.88 8.23 -1.84
C GLU A 297 -11.01 6.97 -1.65
N ILE A 298 -10.00 7.03 -0.76
CA ILE A 298 -9.16 5.86 -0.47
C ILE A 298 -9.97 4.76 0.23
N ARG A 299 -10.96 5.13 1.05
CA ARG A 299 -11.92 4.18 1.62
C ARG A 299 -12.74 3.48 0.54
N ARG A 300 -13.18 4.18 -0.50
CA ARG A 300 -13.90 3.58 -1.64
C ARG A 300 -13.00 2.64 -2.45
N LEU A 301 -11.74 3.02 -2.71
CA LEU A 301 -10.77 2.11 -3.34
C LEU A 301 -10.61 0.81 -2.54
N PHE A 302 -10.45 0.89 -1.22
CA PHE A 302 -10.31 -0.33 -0.39
C PHE A 302 -11.60 -1.16 -0.31
N GLN A 303 -12.78 -0.56 -0.46
CA GLN A 303 -14.03 -1.32 -0.63
C GLN A 303 -14.05 -2.11 -1.95
N LEU A 304 -13.57 -1.51 -3.05
CA LEU A 304 -13.47 -2.19 -4.35
C LEU A 304 -12.43 -3.31 -4.31
N ILE A 305 -11.23 -3.06 -3.78
CA ILE A 305 -10.19 -4.08 -3.58
C ILE A 305 -10.71 -5.24 -2.70
N ARG A 306 -11.44 -4.93 -1.62
CA ARG A 306 -12.08 -5.94 -0.78
C ARG A 306 -13.09 -6.78 -1.56
N HIS A 307 -13.89 -6.15 -2.43
CA HIS A 307 -14.85 -6.86 -3.28
C HIS A 307 -14.15 -7.85 -4.22
N GLU A 308 -13.11 -7.41 -4.94
CA GLU A 308 -12.30 -8.26 -5.81
C GLU A 308 -11.75 -9.49 -5.06
N ILE A 309 -11.20 -9.30 -3.85
CA ILE A 309 -10.71 -10.42 -3.04
C ILE A 309 -11.83 -11.34 -2.57
N PHE A 310 -13.01 -10.82 -2.20
CA PHE A 310 -14.16 -11.66 -1.84
C PHE A 310 -14.65 -12.53 -3.00
N THR A 311 -14.56 -12.03 -4.24
CA THR A 311 -14.95 -12.77 -5.46
C THR A 311 -14.03 -13.98 -5.71
N VAL A 312 -12.74 -13.90 -5.38
CA VAL A 312 -11.79 -15.03 -5.54
C VAL A 312 -11.60 -15.88 -4.29
N SER A 313 -11.78 -15.33 -3.08
CA SER A 313 -11.77 -16.08 -1.83
C SER A 313 -12.47 -15.32 -0.69
N PRO A 314 -13.69 -15.74 -0.31
CA PRO A 314 -14.37 -15.22 0.88
C PRO A 314 -13.56 -15.41 2.18
N PHE A 315 -12.76 -16.48 2.27
CA PHE A 315 -11.87 -16.73 3.41
C PHE A 315 -10.81 -15.64 3.54
N LEU A 316 -10.04 -15.37 2.48
CA LEU A 316 -9.01 -14.33 2.52
C LEU A 316 -9.62 -12.92 2.61
N GLY A 317 -10.75 -12.70 1.96
CA GLY A 317 -11.53 -11.47 2.06
C GLY A 317 -12.00 -11.16 3.48
N SER A 318 -12.30 -12.18 4.30
CA SER A 318 -12.80 -12.00 5.67
C SER A 318 -11.82 -11.23 6.58
N PHE A 319 -10.51 -11.33 6.34
CA PHE A 319 -9.48 -10.58 7.07
C PHE A 319 -9.39 -9.10 6.66
N LEU A 320 -10.01 -8.71 5.54
CA LEU A 320 -10.03 -7.33 5.05
C LEU A 320 -11.13 -6.53 5.75
N ALA A 321 -10.85 -6.10 6.97
CA ALA A 321 -11.76 -5.31 7.81
C ALA A 321 -11.04 -4.07 8.38
N PRO A 322 -11.77 -3.00 8.76
CA PRO A 322 -11.18 -1.91 9.55
C PRO A 322 -10.70 -2.45 10.90
N LYS A 323 -9.56 -1.95 11.42
CA LYS A 323 -8.84 -2.55 12.57
C LYS A 323 -9.68 -2.74 13.83
N CYS A 324 -10.70 -1.90 14.05
CA CYS A 324 -11.60 -2.02 15.18
C CYS A 324 -12.45 -3.31 15.17
N VAL A 325 -12.68 -3.93 14.02
CA VAL A 325 -13.46 -5.17 13.91
C VAL A 325 -12.72 -6.34 14.61
N PRO A 326 -11.48 -6.70 14.25
CA PRO A 326 -10.70 -7.73 14.94
C PRO A 326 -10.24 -7.30 16.35
N LEU A 327 -9.94 -6.01 16.59
CA LEU A 327 -9.60 -5.51 17.93
C LEU A 327 -10.79 -5.52 18.91
N GLY A 328 -12.03 -5.63 18.43
CA GLY A 328 -13.25 -5.57 19.24
C GLY A 328 -13.62 -4.17 19.75
N TYR A 329 -12.71 -3.20 19.71
CA TYR A 329 -12.91 -1.80 20.11
C TYR A 329 -12.31 -0.82 19.09
N CYS A 330 -12.76 0.43 19.11
CA CYS A 330 -12.18 1.50 18.31
C CYS A 330 -11.03 2.17 19.06
N ASP A 331 -9.84 2.22 18.45
CA ASP A 331 -8.63 2.81 19.03
C ASP A 331 -8.32 4.24 18.53
N GLU A 332 -9.06 4.71 17.52
CA GLU A 332 -8.92 6.05 16.92
C GLU A 332 -9.34 7.16 17.89
N ASP A 333 -8.38 7.99 18.33
CA ASP A 333 -8.65 9.09 19.27
C ASP A 333 -9.67 10.12 18.76
N ARG A 334 -9.85 10.21 17.43
CA ARG A 334 -10.87 11.08 16.81
C ARG A 334 -12.30 10.53 16.89
N ASN A 335 -12.50 9.33 17.47
CA ASN A 335 -13.81 8.71 17.71
C ASN A 335 -14.11 8.54 19.22
N ARG A 336 -13.48 9.35 20.09
CA ARG A 336 -13.79 9.39 21.54
C ARG A 336 -15.23 9.83 21.85
N ASP A 337 -15.87 10.52 20.92
CA ASP A 337 -17.27 10.94 20.93
C ASP A 337 -18.23 9.88 20.32
N GLU A 338 -17.70 8.72 19.92
CA GLU A 338 -18.43 7.56 19.37
C GLU A 338 -19.36 7.85 18.17
N HIS A 339 -19.09 8.93 17.41
CA HIS A 339 -19.87 9.27 16.22
C HIS A 339 -19.78 8.21 15.11
N CYS A 340 -18.79 7.32 15.15
CA CYS A 340 -18.75 6.09 14.36
C CYS A 340 -19.30 4.89 15.16
N PRO A 341 -20.43 4.30 14.75
CA PRO A 341 -21.13 3.25 15.51
C PRO A 341 -20.58 1.83 15.31
N ILE A 342 -19.44 1.64 14.63
CA ILE A 342 -18.94 0.29 14.27
C ILE A 342 -18.47 -0.48 15.51
N ARG A 343 -17.80 0.21 16.45
CA ARG A 343 -17.35 -0.32 17.75
C ARG A 343 -17.27 0.83 18.77
N PRO A 344 -17.52 0.55 20.06
CA PRO A 344 -17.25 1.51 21.13
C PRO A 344 -15.76 1.87 21.20
N HIS A 345 -15.44 3.06 21.72
CA HIS A 345 -14.06 3.53 21.88
C HIS A 345 -13.34 2.77 23.02
N LYS A 346 -12.02 2.58 22.88
CA LYS A 346 -11.15 1.86 23.83
C LYS A 346 -11.34 2.34 25.28
N ASP A 347 -11.51 3.65 25.49
CA ASP A 347 -11.68 4.24 26.82
C ASP A 347 -12.94 3.71 27.51
N ASN A 348 -14.05 3.60 26.79
CA ASN A 348 -15.33 3.10 27.32
C ASN A 348 -15.29 1.59 27.58
N VAL A 349 -14.66 0.82 26.70
CA VAL A 349 -14.49 -0.63 26.87
C VAL A 349 -13.60 -0.96 28.07
N LEU A 350 -12.48 -0.23 28.24
CA LEU A 350 -11.57 -0.40 29.35
C LEU A 350 -12.17 0.12 30.67
N GLY A 351 -12.94 1.22 30.63
CA GLY A 351 -13.68 1.76 31.76
C GLY A 351 -14.70 0.75 32.32
N ALA A 352 -15.58 0.22 31.46
CA ALA A 352 -16.55 -0.80 31.84
C ALA A 352 -15.89 -2.07 32.40
N TRP A 353 -14.70 -2.44 31.90
CA TRP A 353 -13.94 -3.57 32.45
C TRP A 353 -13.34 -3.27 33.83
N ALA A 354 -12.85 -2.05 34.06
CA ALA A 354 -12.35 -1.59 35.36
C ALA A 354 -13.48 -1.56 36.42
N GLU A 355 -14.66 -1.07 36.06
CA GLU A 355 -15.86 -1.10 36.92
C GLU A 355 -16.27 -2.54 37.26
N LYS A 356 -16.37 -3.42 36.25
CA LYS A 356 -16.69 -4.84 36.47
C LYS A 356 -15.66 -5.54 37.37
N LYS A 357 -14.38 -5.20 37.23
CA LYS A 357 -13.30 -5.72 38.10
C LYS A 357 -13.40 -5.17 39.53
N ALA A 358 -13.73 -3.90 39.71
CA ALA A 358 -13.97 -3.32 41.02
C ALA A 358 -15.18 -3.97 41.72
N ALA A 359 -16.28 -4.17 41.00
CA ALA A 359 -17.49 -4.82 41.50
C ALA A 359 -17.25 -6.30 41.88
N ALA A 360 -16.53 -7.06 41.05
CA ALA A 360 -16.17 -8.44 41.35
C ALA A 360 -15.30 -8.54 42.62
N LYS A 361 -14.27 -7.67 42.73
CA LYS A 361 -13.41 -7.57 43.91
C LYS A 361 -14.21 -7.22 45.17
N ALA A 362 -15.15 -6.28 45.08
CA ALA A 362 -16.05 -5.93 46.18
C ALA A 362 -16.97 -7.09 46.60
N ALA A 363 -17.37 -7.95 45.65
CA ALA A 363 -18.14 -9.17 45.90
C ALA A 363 -17.28 -10.39 46.33
N GLY A 364 -16.00 -10.19 46.66
CA GLY A 364 -15.10 -11.27 47.09
C GLY A 364 -14.73 -12.28 46.00
N LYS A 365 -14.94 -11.94 44.72
CA LYS A 365 -14.64 -12.80 43.57
C LYS A 365 -13.50 -12.21 42.76
N ASP A 366 -12.45 -12.98 42.52
CA ASP A 366 -11.39 -12.55 41.62
C ASP A 366 -11.76 -12.90 40.17
N LEU A 367 -11.63 -11.93 39.26
CA LEU A 367 -11.87 -12.19 37.83
C LEU A 367 -10.63 -12.85 37.22
N PRO A 368 -10.77 -13.93 36.43
CA PRO A 368 -9.63 -14.52 35.75
C PRO A 368 -8.92 -13.48 34.88
N ALA A 369 -7.60 -13.37 35.01
CA ALA A 369 -6.79 -12.42 34.22
C ALA A 369 -6.87 -12.64 32.69
N LYS A 370 -7.46 -13.76 32.25
CA LYS A 370 -7.72 -14.10 30.84
C LYS A 370 -9.03 -13.52 30.29
N ASP A 371 -9.82 -12.80 31.09
CA ASP A 371 -11.19 -12.38 30.73
C ASP A 371 -11.32 -10.86 30.47
N LEU A 372 -10.29 -10.25 29.87
CA LEU A 372 -10.56 -9.25 28.84
C LEU A 372 -11.49 -9.89 27.78
N PRO A 373 -12.33 -9.13 27.05
CA PRO A 373 -13.10 -9.68 25.93
C PRO A 373 -12.24 -10.18 24.74
N ALA A 374 -10.94 -10.39 24.95
CA ALA A 374 -10.01 -11.03 24.03
C ALA A 374 -10.26 -12.53 23.83
N LYS A 375 -11.08 -13.20 24.66
CA LYS A 375 -11.35 -14.65 24.47
C LYS A 375 -12.19 -14.99 23.23
N ASP A 376 -12.91 -14.01 22.68
CA ASP A 376 -13.62 -14.11 21.40
C ASP A 376 -13.06 -13.13 20.35
N LEU A 377 -11.84 -12.60 20.58
CA LEU A 377 -11.13 -11.75 19.62
C LEU A 377 -9.81 -12.39 19.21
N PRO A 378 -9.45 -12.33 17.91
CA PRO A 378 -8.13 -12.74 17.46
C PRO A 378 -7.08 -11.80 18.07
N ALA A 379 -6.00 -12.34 18.64
CA ALA A 379 -5.25 -11.65 19.69
C ALA A 379 -4.28 -10.53 19.21
N LEU A 380 -3.74 -10.61 17.99
CA LEU A 380 -2.86 -9.61 17.36
C LEU A 380 -2.84 -9.72 15.82
#